data_AF-A0A3S0ZXN4-F1
#
_entry.id   AF-A0A3S0ZXN4-F1
#
_cell.length_a   1.000
_cell.length_b   1.000
_cell.length_c   1.000
_cell.angle_alpha   90.00
_cell.angle_beta   90.00
_cell.angle_gamma   90.00
#
_symmetry.space_group_name_H-M   'P 1'
#
loop_
_entity.id
_entity.type
_entity.pdbx_description
1 polymer ?
#
loop_
_entity_poly.entity_id
_entity_poly.type
_entity_poly.pdbx_seq_one_letter_code
_entity_poly.pdbx_strand_id
1 'polypeptide(L)'
;MAGISPWAVKTVHKGTVSSRRLFVIFAHKRFLEFRAQNVVRLSSAPDGNDRLHIAPVTQNKPTAKAVTISKAMRAYMEQARAYDDKMKSEVADFEIGKRHLANIMGEDPDSFTQEDVDRAIEYLLPSGLYDKKARPVMKDPYEIFPKKKAAQFGLDGRPYHWMYFTILPNYYSALYEITWKLEALKDLEDQMRAENRQDEMEGQSFNTASSEWVSLQALKTKMVENIKEKEYKHFVTLMERLASHPLSAREKDFIMEWRVLLQSEELQSAVPEVEVEEGGRMCATASGTRKSSNAIVKVYMPGSGKFNINGKDLTYFSQNLYRETLLLPLVVSGLLGKVDAEVDVELGGPTGQAGAIRLGLSRALLAFVEEDVKEKMRLTGLLTKDPRKRERKKPGQQGARRKFTWKKR
;
A
#
# COMPACT_ATOMS: atom_id res chain seq x y z
N MET A 1 53.12 -13.19 -22.52
CA MET A 1 53.87 -13.98 -23.54
C MET A 1 53.08 -13.94 -24.83
N ALA A 2 53.80 -13.83 -25.95
CA ALA A 2 53.31 -13.91 -27.33
C ALA A 2 52.30 -15.05 -27.53
N GLY A 3 51.37 -15.02 -28.48
CA GLY A 3 51.17 -14.13 -29.61
C GLY A 3 50.21 -14.79 -30.61
N ILE A 4 50.16 -14.20 -31.81
CA ILE A 4 49.70 -14.75 -33.09
C ILE A 4 48.22 -14.48 -33.44
N SER A 5 48.13 -13.67 -34.49
CA SER A 5 47.06 -13.14 -35.35
C SER A 5 46.56 -14.19 -36.38
N PRO A 6 46.01 -13.86 -37.57
CA PRO A 6 45.10 -12.79 -38.04
C PRO A 6 43.92 -13.36 -38.90
N TRP A 7 43.05 -12.46 -39.39
CA TRP A 7 42.12 -12.48 -40.56
C TRP A 7 40.67 -12.19 -40.14
N ALA A 8 39.86 -11.40 -40.85
CA ALA A 8 39.98 -10.70 -42.11
C ALA A 8 38.99 -9.52 -42.09
N VAL A 9 39.38 -8.41 -42.71
CA VAL A 9 38.53 -7.26 -42.99
C VAL A 9 37.73 -7.55 -44.26
N LYS A 10 36.39 -7.52 -44.18
CA LYS A 10 35.49 -7.36 -45.34
C LYS A 10 34.60 -6.15 -45.12
N THR A 11 34.82 -5.16 -45.98
CA THR A 11 33.94 -4.09 -46.46
C THR A 11 32.45 -4.19 -46.10
N VAL A 12 31.90 -3.13 -45.48
CA VAL A 12 30.46 -2.87 -45.41
C VAL A 12 30.12 -1.67 -46.28
N HIS A 13 29.15 -1.88 -47.17
CA HIS A 13 28.56 -0.95 -48.10
C HIS A 13 27.85 0.23 -47.42
N LYS A 14 27.88 1.36 -48.11
CA LYS A 14 27.04 2.54 -47.89
C LYS A 14 25.55 2.13 -47.94
N GLY A 15 24.85 2.37 -46.85
CA GLY A 15 23.39 2.29 -46.74
C GLY A 15 22.89 3.47 -45.92
N THR A 16 22.38 4.47 -46.63
CA THR A 16 21.29 5.40 -46.26
C THR A 16 20.92 5.42 -44.76
N VAL A 17 21.49 6.39 -44.02
CA VAL A 17 21.03 6.72 -42.67
C VAL A 17 19.71 7.46 -42.80
N SER A 18 18.62 6.70 -42.67
CA SER A 18 17.26 7.19 -42.46
C SER A 18 17.24 8.12 -41.24
N SER A 19 16.59 9.27 -41.43
CA SER A 19 16.43 10.42 -40.53
C SER A 19 15.64 10.12 -39.24
N ARG A 20 15.75 8.90 -38.69
CA ARG A 20 15.06 8.44 -37.49
C ARG A 20 15.98 8.06 -36.33
N ARG A 21 17.30 7.99 -36.52
CA ARG A 21 18.25 7.72 -35.40
C ARG A 21 18.92 8.95 -34.80
N LEU A 22 19.02 10.06 -35.54
CA LEU A 22 19.33 11.36 -34.92
C LEU A 22 18.15 11.88 -34.10
N PHE A 23 16.90 11.56 -34.47
CA PHE A 23 15.74 11.93 -33.66
C PHE A 23 15.70 11.19 -32.32
N VAL A 24 16.20 9.95 -32.24
CA VAL A 24 16.19 9.18 -30.99
C VAL A 24 17.34 9.58 -30.05
N ILE A 25 18.52 9.93 -30.57
CA ILE A 25 19.62 10.41 -29.72
C ILE A 25 19.40 11.88 -29.30
N PHE A 26 18.83 12.72 -30.18
CA PHE A 26 18.39 14.06 -29.79
C PHE A 26 17.18 13.99 -28.85
N ALA A 27 16.24 13.04 -29.03
CA ALA A 27 15.16 12.84 -28.07
C ALA A 27 15.69 12.30 -26.74
N HIS A 28 16.66 11.40 -26.69
CA HIS A 28 17.19 10.90 -25.42
C HIS A 28 18.03 11.95 -24.69
N LYS A 29 18.83 12.75 -25.40
CA LYS A 29 19.60 13.85 -24.79
C LYS A 29 18.69 15.01 -24.34
N ARG A 30 17.65 15.31 -25.13
CA ARG A 30 16.61 16.29 -24.77
C ARG A 30 15.67 15.75 -23.69
N PHE A 31 15.46 14.45 -23.57
CA PHE A 31 14.66 13.81 -22.51
C PHE A 31 15.47 13.68 -21.21
N LEU A 32 16.79 13.46 -21.27
CA LEU A 32 17.68 13.54 -20.10
C LEU A 32 17.93 14.99 -19.65
N GLU A 33 18.04 15.96 -20.56
CA GLU A 33 18.06 17.39 -20.20
C GLU A 33 16.70 17.86 -19.67
N PHE A 34 15.57 17.35 -20.18
CA PHE A 34 14.23 17.61 -19.63
C PHE A 34 14.04 16.96 -18.27
N ARG A 35 14.62 15.77 -18.03
CA ARG A 35 14.60 15.09 -16.73
C ARG A 35 15.54 15.76 -15.72
N ALA A 36 16.68 16.28 -16.14
CA ALA A 36 17.58 17.07 -15.30
C ALA A 36 17.00 18.47 -14.99
N GLN A 37 16.32 19.11 -15.95
CA GLN A 37 15.59 20.37 -15.71
C GLN A 37 14.34 20.17 -14.85
N ASN A 38 13.69 19.00 -14.89
CA ASN A 38 12.55 18.70 -14.01
C ASN A 38 12.97 18.28 -12.59
N VAL A 39 14.12 17.64 -12.41
CA VAL A 39 14.61 17.27 -11.06
C VAL A 39 15.20 18.47 -10.32
N VAL A 40 15.76 19.46 -11.03
CA VAL A 40 16.23 20.73 -10.43
C VAL A 40 15.11 21.78 -10.29
N ARG A 41 13.94 21.56 -10.91
CA ARG A 41 12.72 22.37 -10.70
C ARG A 41 11.83 21.90 -9.54
N LEU A 42 12.17 20.80 -8.87
CA LEU A 42 11.47 20.31 -7.69
C LEU A 42 12.07 20.81 -6.37
N SER A 43 13.12 21.62 -6.42
CA SER A 43 13.78 22.25 -5.26
C SER A 43 13.93 23.78 -5.37
N SER A 44 13.25 24.41 -6.32
CA SER A 44 13.07 25.86 -6.35
C SER A 44 11.58 26.16 -6.41
N ALA A 45 11.08 26.84 -5.38
CA ALA A 45 9.69 27.28 -5.31
C ALA A 45 9.32 28.04 -6.60
N PRO A 46 8.30 27.60 -7.35
CA PRO A 46 7.72 28.45 -8.36
C PRO A 46 6.89 29.53 -7.66
N ASP A 47 7.38 30.77 -7.72
CA ASP A 47 6.53 31.95 -7.61
C ASP A 47 5.37 31.82 -8.61
N GLY A 48 4.15 31.84 -8.08
CA GLY A 48 2.88 31.69 -8.80
C GLY A 48 1.79 31.38 -7.77
N ASN A 49 1.03 32.33 -7.26
CA ASN A 49 0.04 33.11 -8.00
C ASN A 49 -0.84 32.22 -8.92
N ASP A 50 -1.41 31.17 -8.32
CA ASP A 50 -2.73 30.63 -8.63
C ASP A 50 -3.21 29.85 -7.39
N ARG A 51 -3.40 30.61 -6.30
CA ARG A 51 -4.24 30.21 -5.19
C ARG A 51 -5.59 30.83 -5.46
N LEU A 52 -6.68 30.10 -5.22
CA LEU A 52 -8.00 30.72 -4.95
C LEU A 52 -7.73 32.00 -4.18
N HIS A 53 -8.01 33.16 -4.80
CA HIS A 53 -7.60 34.47 -4.30
C HIS A 53 -8.25 34.75 -2.95
N ILE A 54 -7.64 34.24 -1.88
CA ILE A 54 -7.67 34.86 -0.57
C ILE A 54 -6.51 35.81 -0.64
N ALA A 55 -6.82 37.08 -0.93
CA ALA A 55 -5.84 38.16 -0.86
C ALA A 55 -5.01 38.00 0.43
N PRO A 56 -3.68 38.27 0.41
CA PRO A 56 -2.92 38.33 1.64
C PRO A 56 -3.67 39.28 2.56
N VAL A 57 -4.07 38.78 3.73
CA VAL A 57 -4.78 39.58 4.74
C VAL A 57 -3.88 40.76 5.03
N THR A 58 -4.18 41.90 4.41
CA THR A 58 -3.60 43.17 4.79
C THR A 58 -3.94 43.29 6.26
N GLN A 59 -2.91 43.28 7.11
CA GLN A 59 -3.07 43.62 8.51
C GLN A 59 -3.54 45.07 8.55
N ASN A 60 -4.85 45.28 8.40
CA ASN A 60 -5.46 46.57 8.60
C ASN A 60 -5.09 46.98 10.02
N LYS A 61 -4.31 48.06 10.13
CA LYS A 61 -4.01 48.68 11.44
C LYS A 61 -5.34 48.83 12.20
N PRO A 62 -5.38 48.45 13.48
CA PRO A 62 -6.63 48.51 14.23
C PRO A 62 -7.12 49.96 14.24
N THR A 63 -8.26 50.22 13.62
CA THR A 63 -8.98 51.48 13.78
C THR A 63 -9.27 51.67 15.27
N ALA A 64 -9.02 52.87 15.81
CA ALA A 64 -8.90 53.20 17.23
C ALA A 64 -10.11 52.87 18.15
N LYS A 65 -11.17 52.24 17.63
CA LYS A 65 -12.20 51.60 18.45
C LYS A 65 -11.77 50.15 18.68
N ALA A 66 -10.90 49.93 19.67
CA ALA A 66 -10.64 48.60 20.20
C ALA A 66 -11.97 48.04 20.73
N VAL A 67 -12.65 47.27 19.90
CA VAL A 67 -13.85 46.53 20.29
C VAL A 67 -13.43 45.67 21.47
N THR A 68 -14.11 45.83 22.61
CA THR A 68 -13.80 45.14 23.85
C THR A 68 -14.02 43.64 23.64
N ILE A 69 -12.96 42.93 23.22
CA ILE A 69 -12.99 41.49 22.97
C ILE A 69 -13.43 40.79 24.26
N SER A 70 -14.37 39.86 24.15
CA SER A 70 -14.81 39.09 25.31
C SER A 70 -13.64 38.31 25.92
N LYS A 71 -13.63 38.14 27.25
CA LYS A 71 -12.57 37.41 27.95
C LYS A 71 -12.38 35.99 27.40
N ALA A 72 -13.47 35.32 27.04
CA ALA A 72 -13.45 33.98 26.43
C ALA A 72 -12.76 33.98 25.07
N MET A 73 -13.03 34.99 24.25
CA MET A 73 -12.46 35.13 22.91
C MET A 73 -10.96 35.40 22.95
N ARG A 74 -10.51 36.23 23.90
CA ARG A 74 -9.08 36.46 24.16
C ARG A 74 -8.37 35.17 24.60
N ALA A 75 -8.96 34.44 25.54
CA ALA A 75 -8.38 33.18 26.03
C ALA A 75 -8.25 32.13 24.92
N TYR A 76 -9.24 32.01 24.03
CA TYR A 76 -9.16 31.13 22.86
C TYR A 76 -8.00 31.49 21.92
N MET A 77 -7.80 32.78 21.63
CA MET A 77 -6.70 33.23 20.77
C MET A 77 -5.33 33.02 21.42
N GLU A 78 -5.21 33.29 22.72
CA GLU A 78 -4.00 33.03 23.49
C GLU A 78 -3.66 31.53 23.49
N GLN A 79 -4.66 30.65 23.64
CA GLN A 79 -4.47 29.20 23.55
C GLN A 79 -3.99 28.75 22.16
N ALA A 80 -4.57 29.30 21.09
CA ALA A 80 -4.14 28.98 19.73
C ALA A 80 -2.69 29.42 19.48
N ARG A 81 -2.33 30.66 19.85
CA ARG A 81 -0.96 31.17 19.73
C ARG A 81 0.03 30.35 20.57
N ALA A 82 -0.31 30.04 21.81
CA ALA A 82 0.54 29.23 22.68
C ALA A 82 0.78 27.83 22.11
N TYR A 83 -0.21 27.23 21.44
CA TYR A 83 -0.03 25.97 20.75
C TYR A 83 0.90 26.11 19.55
N ASP A 84 0.72 27.15 18.72
CA ASP A 84 1.59 27.39 17.56
C ASP A 84 3.05 27.63 17.98
N ASP A 85 3.26 28.41 19.03
CA ASP A 85 4.60 28.68 19.56
C ASP A 85 5.23 27.43 20.18
N LYS A 86 4.43 26.58 20.84
CA LYS A 86 4.89 25.26 21.28
C LYS A 86 5.27 24.37 20.10
N MET A 87 4.47 24.32 19.04
CA MET A 87 4.80 23.50 17.87
C MET A 87 6.12 23.96 17.23
N LYS A 88 6.38 25.27 17.15
CA LYS A 88 7.66 25.81 16.67
C LYS A 88 8.84 25.40 17.56
N SER A 89 8.68 25.45 18.89
CA SER A 89 9.76 25.02 19.79
C SER A 89 10.06 23.53 19.65
N GLU A 90 9.03 22.69 19.58
CA GLU A 90 9.19 21.23 19.44
C GLU A 90 9.85 20.86 18.09
N VAL A 91 9.55 21.60 17.01
CA VAL A 91 10.22 21.40 15.71
C VAL A 91 11.69 21.78 15.79
N ALA A 92 12.03 22.90 16.42
CA ALA A 92 13.42 23.30 16.63
C ALA A 92 14.18 22.28 17.48
N ASP A 93 13.57 21.79 18.57
CA ASP A 93 14.16 20.77 19.44
C ASP A 93 14.36 19.44 18.69
N PHE A 94 13.41 19.05 17.83
CA PHE A 94 13.54 17.87 16.98
C PHE A 94 14.70 18.00 15.98
N GLU A 95 14.85 19.14 15.31
CA GLU A 95 15.96 19.38 14.37
C GLU A 95 17.33 19.37 15.06
N ILE A 96 17.41 20.01 16.24
CA ILE A 96 18.62 20.00 17.07
C ILE A 96 18.94 18.58 17.53
N GLY A 97 17.94 17.86 18.05
CA GLY A 97 18.08 16.48 18.48
C GLY A 97 18.52 15.55 17.33
N LYS A 98 17.98 15.77 16.12
CA LYS A 98 18.33 14.98 14.93
C LYS A 98 19.81 15.13 14.58
N ARG A 99 20.34 16.35 14.63
CA ARG A 99 21.78 16.61 14.43
C ARG A 99 22.63 15.97 15.51
N HIS A 100 22.21 16.02 16.78
CA HIS A 100 22.91 15.34 17.87
C HIS A 100 22.93 13.83 17.69
N LEU A 101 21.81 13.24 17.27
CA LEU A 101 21.71 11.81 17.03
C LEU A 101 22.63 11.38 15.89
N ALA A 102 22.66 12.13 14.78
CA ALA A 102 23.60 11.88 13.69
C ALA A 102 25.06 11.92 14.17
N ASN A 103 25.42 12.93 14.99
CA ASN A 103 26.76 13.03 15.58
C ASN A 103 27.12 11.85 16.49
N ILE A 104 26.15 11.33 17.28
CA ILE A 104 26.36 10.16 18.14
C ILE A 104 26.59 8.90 17.30
N MET A 105 25.85 8.75 16.20
CA MET A 105 25.97 7.60 15.30
C MET A 105 27.16 7.71 14.34
N GLY A 106 27.78 8.90 14.23
CA GLY A 106 28.88 9.17 13.30
C GLY A 106 28.44 9.34 11.85
N GLU A 107 27.17 9.69 11.62
CA GLU A 107 26.58 9.92 10.30
C GLU A 107 26.52 11.41 9.96
N ASP A 108 26.37 11.74 8.67
CA ASP A 108 26.24 13.13 8.22
C ASP A 108 24.84 13.70 8.52
N PRO A 109 24.71 14.83 9.26
CA PRO A 109 23.41 15.34 9.71
C PRO A 109 22.42 15.71 8.59
N ASP A 110 22.91 16.13 7.42
CA ASP A 110 22.08 16.59 6.32
C ASP A 110 21.48 15.42 5.53
N SER A 111 22.23 14.32 5.41
CA SER A 111 21.80 13.08 4.77
C SER A 111 20.90 12.20 5.65
N PHE A 112 20.84 12.48 6.95
CA PHE A 112 20.18 11.63 7.95
C PHE A 112 18.66 11.55 7.73
N THR A 113 18.14 10.37 7.36
CA THR A 113 16.71 10.17 7.06
C THR A 113 15.90 9.75 8.29
N GLN A 114 14.57 9.73 8.19
CA GLN A 114 13.72 9.27 9.32
C GLN A 114 13.97 7.80 9.68
N GLU A 115 14.27 6.96 8.68
CA GLU A 115 14.58 5.54 8.89
C GLU A 115 15.88 5.37 9.69
N ASP A 116 16.87 6.24 9.45
CA ASP A 116 18.13 6.23 10.19
C ASP A 116 17.93 6.59 11.65
N VAL A 117 17.07 7.57 11.95
CA VAL A 117 16.75 7.91 13.35
C VAL A 117 15.96 6.79 14.02
N ASP A 118 15.01 6.16 13.34
CA ASP A 118 14.27 5.02 13.90
C ASP A 118 15.22 3.85 14.22
N ARG A 119 16.18 3.54 13.34
CA ARG A 119 17.23 2.53 13.58
C ARG A 119 18.16 2.91 14.73
N ALA A 120 18.61 4.16 14.77
CA ALA A 120 19.48 4.66 15.82
C ALA A 120 18.80 4.60 17.20
N ILE A 121 17.50 4.93 17.28
CA ILE A 121 16.74 4.85 18.52
C ILE A 121 16.51 3.40 18.95
N GLU A 122 16.20 2.50 18.02
CA GLU A 122 16.07 1.08 18.34
C GLU A 122 17.39 0.51 18.89
N TYR A 123 18.53 0.98 18.40
CA TYR A 123 19.85 0.60 18.90
C TYR A 123 20.19 1.21 20.27
N LEU A 124 20.02 2.53 20.42
CA LEU A 124 20.39 3.26 21.64
C LEU A 124 19.44 2.99 22.80
N LEU A 125 18.14 2.83 22.51
CA LEU A 125 17.06 2.64 23.47
C LEU A 125 16.27 1.36 23.15
N PRO A 126 16.88 0.17 23.26
CA PRO A 126 16.25 -1.07 22.86
C PRO A 126 15.05 -1.39 23.77
N SER A 127 13.86 -1.45 23.17
CA SER A 127 12.61 -1.75 23.87
C SER A 127 11.99 -3.05 23.38
N GLY A 128 11.87 -4.02 24.29
CA GLY A 128 11.22 -5.32 24.03
C GLY A 128 9.69 -5.28 24.08
N LEU A 129 9.06 -4.10 24.09
CA LEU A 129 7.61 -3.97 24.15
C LEU A 129 6.94 -4.47 22.85
N TYR A 130 5.89 -5.27 23.01
CA TYR A 130 5.12 -5.82 21.87
C TYR A 130 4.36 -4.73 21.11
N ASP A 131 3.76 -3.77 21.82
CA ASP A 131 3.08 -2.65 21.18
C ASP A 131 4.11 -1.64 20.67
N LYS A 132 4.15 -1.47 19.34
CA LYS A 132 5.08 -0.55 18.67
C LYS A 132 4.85 0.90 19.08
N LYS A 133 3.62 1.28 19.45
CA LYS A 133 3.28 2.67 19.83
C LYS A 133 3.81 3.06 21.21
N ALA A 134 4.10 2.07 22.07
CA ALA A 134 4.64 2.29 23.41
C ALA A 134 6.18 2.30 23.44
N ARG A 135 6.83 2.05 22.30
CA ARG A 135 8.28 2.10 22.18
C ARG A 135 8.76 3.56 22.14
N PRO A 136 10.03 3.82 22.51
CA PRO A 136 10.66 5.12 22.28
C PRO A 136 10.58 5.49 20.79
N VAL A 137 10.13 6.69 20.49
CA VAL A 137 10.04 7.22 19.13
C VAL A 137 10.47 8.68 19.11
N MET A 138 11.17 9.08 18.06
CA MET A 138 11.49 10.47 17.76
C MET A 138 11.09 10.72 16.32
N LYS A 139 10.06 11.52 16.13
CA LYS A 139 9.48 11.83 14.83
C LYS A 139 9.17 13.32 14.76
N ASP A 140 8.84 13.79 13.57
CA ASP A 140 8.33 15.14 13.37
C ASP A 140 7.14 15.39 14.32
N PRO A 141 7.16 16.50 15.11
CA PRO A 141 6.05 16.90 15.96
C PRO A 141 4.68 16.88 15.28
N TYR A 142 4.58 17.18 13.98
CA TYR A 142 3.29 17.15 13.26
C TYR A 142 2.71 15.73 13.08
N GLU A 143 3.52 14.68 13.18
CA GLU A 143 3.06 13.29 13.19
C GLU A 143 2.64 12.81 14.58
N ILE A 144 3.30 13.33 15.63
CA ILE A 144 3.07 12.94 17.02
C ILE A 144 1.85 13.66 17.60
N PHE A 145 1.80 14.97 17.44
CA PHE A 145 0.73 15.78 18.00
C PHE A 145 -0.51 15.76 17.09
N PRO A 146 -1.72 15.65 17.66
CA PRO A 146 -2.93 15.74 16.87
C PRO A 146 -3.07 17.14 16.26
N LYS A 147 -3.45 17.19 14.98
CA LYS A 147 -3.75 18.46 14.28
C LYS A 147 -4.87 19.19 15.01
N LYS A 148 -4.67 20.49 15.27
CA LYS A 148 -5.68 21.38 15.85
C LYS A 148 -6.07 22.46 14.84
N LYS A 149 -7.28 22.99 14.97
CA LYS A 149 -7.71 24.14 14.17
C LYS A 149 -6.91 25.36 14.57
N ALA A 150 -6.47 26.12 13.58
CA ALA A 150 -5.95 27.47 13.79
C ALA A 150 -7.03 28.38 14.39
N ALA A 151 -6.63 29.53 14.94
CA ALA A 151 -7.56 30.54 15.42
C ALA A 151 -8.54 30.94 14.30
N GLN A 152 -9.85 30.85 14.59
CA GLN A 152 -10.90 31.06 13.59
C GLN A 152 -11.28 32.53 13.35
N PHE A 153 -10.76 33.46 14.16
CA PHE A 153 -11.04 34.90 14.10
C PHE A 153 -9.85 35.72 14.59
N GLY A 154 -9.83 37.00 14.21
CA GLY A 154 -8.83 37.98 14.63
C GLY A 154 -9.22 38.75 15.91
N LEU A 155 -8.43 39.77 16.22
CA LEU A 155 -8.71 40.70 17.34
C LEU A 155 -9.94 41.58 17.07
N ASP A 156 -10.30 41.75 15.81
CA ASP A 156 -11.52 42.41 15.34
C ASP A 156 -12.79 41.60 15.65
N GLY A 157 -12.63 40.33 16.00
CA GLY A 157 -13.71 39.43 16.35
C GLY A 157 -14.46 38.84 15.16
N ARG A 158 -14.02 39.14 13.93
CA ARG A 158 -14.65 38.63 12.71
C ARG A 158 -14.11 37.23 12.38
N PRO A 159 -14.97 36.22 12.18
CA PRO A 159 -14.53 34.92 11.69
C PRO A 159 -13.88 35.00 10.31
N TYR A 160 -12.81 34.24 10.09
CA TYR A 160 -12.15 34.13 8.79
C TYR A 160 -12.99 33.33 7.78
N HIS A 161 -13.69 32.29 8.26
CA HIS A 161 -14.51 31.44 7.42
C HIS A 161 -15.96 31.92 7.40
N TRP A 162 -16.56 31.99 6.22
CA TRP A 162 -17.93 32.49 6.04
C TRP A 162 -19.00 31.56 6.65
N MET A 163 -18.78 30.24 6.64
CA MET A 163 -19.64 29.27 7.33
C MET A 163 -19.28 29.06 8.82
N TYR A 164 -18.56 29.97 9.48
CA TYR A 164 -18.17 29.78 10.88
C TYR A 164 -19.34 29.44 11.82
N PHE A 165 -20.49 30.09 11.62
CA PHE A 165 -21.67 29.94 12.49
C PHE A 165 -22.41 28.60 12.32
N THR A 166 -21.99 27.73 11.41
CA THR A 166 -22.55 26.38 11.24
C THR A 166 -21.93 25.35 12.20
N ILE A 167 -20.97 25.75 13.04
CA ILE A 167 -20.18 24.92 13.97
C ILE A 167 -19.15 24.01 13.25
N LEU A 168 -19.46 23.55 12.04
CA LEU A 168 -18.62 22.68 11.20
C LEU A 168 -18.25 23.36 9.87
N PRO A 169 -17.46 24.46 9.90
CA PRO A 169 -17.17 25.25 8.71
C PRO A 169 -16.54 24.43 7.58
N ASN A 170 -15.58 23.56 7.88
CA ASN A 170 -14.85 22.80 6.85
C ASN A 170 -15.73 21.71 6.22
N TYR A 171 -16.57 21.06 7.03
CA TYR A 171 -17.51 20.06 6.53
C TYR A 171 -18.53 20.68 5.56
N TYR A 172 -19.19 21.77 5.97
CA TYR A 172 -20.20 22.40 5.13
C TYR A 172 -19.58 23.12 3.91
N SER A 173 -18.34 23.62 4.00
CA SER A 173 -17.65 24.19 2.84
C SER A 173 -17.39 23.12 1.78
N ALA A 174 -16.96 21.93 2.18
CA ALA A 174 -16.79 20.81 1.26
C ALA A 174 -18.13 20.40 0.63
N LEU A 175 -19.22 20.35 1.41
CA LEU A 175 -20.56 20.08 0.85
C LEU A 175 -20.96 21.13 -0.19
N TYR A 176 -20.70 22.40 0.09
CA TYR A 176 -20.97 23.49 -0.84
C TYR A 176 -20.16 23.34 -2.13
N GLU A 177 -18.88 23.04 -2.03
CA GLU A 177 -18.01 22.79 -3.18
C GLU A 177 -18.52 21.61 -4.03
N ILE A 178 -18.92 20.50 -3.39
CA ILE A 178 -19.51 19.35 -4.08
C ILE A 178 -20.75 19.77 -4.87
N THR A 179 -21.66 20.51 -4.23
CA THR A 179 -22.89 20.97 -4.89
C THR A 179 -22.61 21.93 -6.03
N TRP A 180 -21.64 22.83 -5.87
CA TRP A 180 -21.21 23.77 -6.89
C TRP A 180 -20.64 23.06 -8.12
N LYS A 181 -19.76 22.08 -7.90
CA LYS A 181 -19.21 21.25 -8.98
C LYS A 181 -20.29 20.44 -9.68
N LEU A 182 -21.23 19.88 -8.92
CA LEU A 182 -22.35 19.13 -9.48
C LEU A 182 -23.29 20.01 -10.31
N GLU A 183 -23.55 21.24 -9.89
CA GLU A 183 -24.35 22.20 -10.66
C GLU A 183 -23.64 22.64 -11.94
N ALA A 184 -22.34 22.96 -11.86
CA ALA A 184 -21.54 23.27 -13.04
C ALA A 184 -21.51 22.13 -14.07
N LEU A 185 -21.50 20.87 -13.62
CA LEU A 185 -21.57 19.71 -14.51
C LEU A 185 -22.94 19.54 -15.17
N LYS A 186 -24.03 19.87 -14.46
CA LYS A 186 -25.39 19.87 -15.02
C LYS A 186 -25.58 20.97 -16.04
N ASP A 187 -25.11 22.18 -15.76
CA ASP A 187 -25.20 23.30 -16.70
C ASP A 187 -24.46 22.95 -18.00
N LEU A 188 -23.32 22.27 -17.88
CA LEU A 188 -22.56 21.77 -19.02
C LEU A 188 -23.34 20.67 -19.77
N GLU A 189 -23.94 19.73 -19.06
CA GLU A 189 -24.79 18.69 -19.66
C GLU A 189 -25.96 19.31 -20.44
N ASP A 190 -26.62 20.32 -19.87
CA ASP A 190 -27.72 21.04 -20.52
C ASP A 190 -27.25 21.81 -21.77
N GLN A 191 -26.06 22.41 -21.72
CA GLN A 191 -25.43 23.04 -22.90
C GLN A 191 -25.12 22.02 -24.01
N MET A 192 -24.51 20.88 -23.67
CA MET A 192 -24.19 19.83 -24.64
C MET A 192 -25.44 19.23 -25.28
N ARG A 193 -26.52 19.09 -24.49
CA ARG A 193 -27.83 18.68 -25.00
C ARG A 193 -28.44 19.71 -25.94
N ALA A 194 -28.35 21.00 -25.60
CA ALA A 194 -28.85 22.07 -26.46
C ALA A 194 -28.12 22.13 -27.81
N GLU A 195 -26.84 21.78 -27.84
CA GLU A 195 -25.99 21.72 -29.03
C GLU A 195 -26.05 20.38 -29.77
N ASN A 196 -26.87 19.42 -29.30
CA ASN A 196 -26.97 18.05 -29.82
C ASN A 196 -25.64 17.25 -29.81
N ARG A 197 -24.72 17.56 -28.89
CA ARG A 197 -23.42 16.87 -28.72
C ARG A 197 -23.50 15.74 -27.69
N GLN A 198 -24.54 14.91 -27.76
CA GLN A 198 -24.78 13.85 -26.77
C GLN A 198 -23.74 12.72 -26.85
N ASP A 199 -23.26 12.42 -28.06
CA ASP A 199 -22.27 11.36 -28.29
C ASP A 199 -20.93 11.63 -27.58
N GLU A 200 -20.57 12.91 -27.36
CA GLU A 200 -19.34 13.29 -26.66
C GLU A 200 -19.40 13.00 -25.15
N MET A 201 -20.59 12.75 -24.60
CA MET A 201 -20.79 12.43 -23.18
C MET A 201 -20.43 10.96 -22.86
N GLU A 202 -20.51 10.08 -23.86
CA GLU A 202 -20.25 8.67 -23.69
C GLU A 202 -18.74 8.42 -23.47
N GLY A 203 -18.39 7.88 -22.30
CA GLY A 203 -16.99 7.57 -21.94
C GLY A 203 -16.29 8.60 -21.05
N GLN A 204 -16.95 9.71 -20.70
CA GLN A 204 -16.43 10.70 -19.74
C GLN A 204 -16.80 10.40 -18.27
N SER A 205 -17.36 9.22 -18.00
CA SER A 205 -17.68 8.80 -16.63
C SER A 205 -16.42 8.34 -15.89
N PHE A 206 -16.25 8.79 -14.65
CA PHE A 206 -15.13 8.38 -13.81
C PHE A 206 -15.26 6.92 -13.33
N ASN A 207 -14.24 6.10 -13.55
CA ASN A 207 -14.21 4.73 -13.05
C ASN A 207 -13.86 4.68 -11.56
N THR A 208 -14.79 4.21 -10.73
CA THR A 208 -14.66 4.13 -9.28
C THR A 208 -14.13 2.79 -8.76
N ALA A 209 -13.93 1.78 -9.61
CA ALA A 209 -13.69 0.40 -9.16
C ALA A 209 -12.36 0.21 -8.41
N SER A 210 -11.33 0.99 -8.74
CA SER A 210 -9.98 0.87 -8.16
C SER A 210 -9.78 1.68 -6.87
N SER A 211 -10.83 2.31 -6.35
CA SER A 211 -10.71 3.25 -5.23
C SER A 211 -11.92 3.20 -4.30
N GLU A 212 -11.69 3.51 -3.03
CA GLU A 212 -12.73 3.59 -2.00
C GLU A 212 -12.84 4.99 -1.43
N TRP A 213 -14.00 5.32 -0.88
CA TRP A 213 -14.20 6.57 -0.16
C TRP A 213 -13.37 6.60 1.13
N VAL A 214 -12.85 7.78 1.47
CA VAL A 214 -12.12 8.01 2.72
C VAL A 214 -12.97 7.60 3.93
N SER A 215 -12.39 6.81 4.85
CA SER A 215 -13.09 6.38 6.07
C SER A 215 -13.48 7.55 6.98
N LEU A 216 -14.48 7.37 7.84
CA LEU A 216 -14.93 8.39 8.79
C LEU A 216 -13.80 8.97 9.66
N GLN A 217 -12.87 8.13 10.12
CA GLN A 217 -11.74 8.58 10.94
C GLN A 217 -10.77 9.43 10.12
N ALA A 218 -10.47 9.01 8.89
CA ALA A 218 -9.61 9.78 8.01
C ALA A 218 -10.26 11.12 7.60
N LEU A 219 -11.60 11.15 7.41
CA LEU A 219 -12.34 12.39 7.15
C LEU A 219 -12.26 13.35 8.34
N LYS A 220 -12.44 12.86 9.57
CA LYS A 220 -12.27 13.66 10.80
C LYS A 220 -10.87 14.26 10.90
N THR A 221 -9.85 13.46 10.63
CA THR A 221 -8.45 13.90 10.69
C THR A 221 -8.14 14.93 9.60
N LYS A 222 -8.67 14.74 8.38
CA LYS A 222 -8.47 15.67 7.26
C LYS A 222 -9.16 17.02 7.51
N MET A 223 -10.40 17.01 7.98
CA MET A 223 -11.17 18.24 8.23
C MET A 223 -10.87 18.89 9.58
N VAL A 224 -10.27 18.15 10.52
CA VAL A 224 -10.03 18.57 11.92
C VAL A 224 -11.35 18.94 12.62
N GLU A 225 -12.43 18.23 12.31
CA GLU A 225 -13.76 18.46 12.89
C GLU A 225 -14.38 17.15 13.41
N ASN A 226 -15.28 17.28 14.39
CA ASN A 226 -15.97 16.11 14.93
C ASN A 226 -17.24 15.81 14.11
N ILE A 227 -17.08 14.99 13.08
CA ILE A 227 -18.16 14.57 12.17
C ILE A 227 -18.86 13.33 12.75
N LYS A 228 -20.19 13.28 12.80
CA LYS A 228 -20.90 12.05 13.23
C LYS A 228 -21.22 11.18 12.02
N GLU A 229 -21.70 9.97 12.28
CA GLU A 229 -21.94 8.97 11.24
C GLU A 229 -23.02 9.39 10.24
N LYS A 230 -24.02 10.17 10.68
CA LYS A 230 -25.10 10.66 9.80
C LYS A 230 -24.56 11.64 8.78
N GLU A 231 -23.74 12.58 9.23
CA GLU A 231 -23.06 13.58 8.41
C GLU A 231 -22.11 12.89 7.42
N TYR A 232 -21.36 11.88 7.87
CA TYR A 232 -20.53 11.07 6.97
C TYR A 232 -21.34 10.38 5.86
N LYS A 233 -22.47 9.73 6.20
CA LYS A 233 -23.34 9.10 5.20
C LYS A 233 -23.89 10.12 4.19
N HIS A 234 -24.25 11.31 4.65
CA HIS A 234 -24.71 12.38 3.78
C HIS A 234 -23.61 12.85 2.82
N PHE A 235 -22.40 13.05 3.32
CA PHE A 235 -21.23 13.39 2.51
C PHE A 235 -20.97 12.34 1.41
N VAL A 236 -20.93 11.05 1.78
CA VAL A 236 -20.72 9.96 0.82
C VAL A 236 -21.82 9.93 -0.24
N THR A 237 -23.09 10.10 0.16
CA THR A 237 -24.22 10.13 -0.79
C THR A 237 -24.07 11.25 -1.83
N LEU A 238 -23.61 12.43 -1.42
CA LEU A 238 -23.37 13.56 -2.32
C LEU A 238 -22.18 13.32 -3.26
N MET A 239 -21.11 12.73 -2.73
CA MET A 239 -19.94 12.35 -3.51
C MET A 239 -20.22 11.23 -4.52
N GLU A 240 -21.04 10.25 -4.14
CA GLU A 240 -21.54 9.21 -5.05
C GLU A 240 -22.39 9.82 -6.16
N ARG A 241 -23.23 10.80 -5.84
CA ARG A 241 -24.01 11.54 -6.84
C ARG A 241 -23.12 12.32 -7.81
N LEU A 242 -22.02 12.91 -7.34
CA LEU A 242 -21.04 13.57 -8.20
C LEU A 242 -20.31 12.57 -9.10
N ALA A 243 -19.90 11.43 -8.55
CA ALA A 243 -19.19 10.39 -9.28
C ALA A 243 -20.08 9.70 -10.35
N SER A 244 -21.36 9.53 -10.07
CA SER A 244 -22.33 8.92 -11.00
C SER A 244 -22.75 9.83 -12.15
N HIS A 245 -22.36 11.11 -12.13
CA HIS A 245 -22.65 12.03 -13.22
C HIS A 245 -21.94 11.61 -14.53
N PRO A 246 -22.57 11.73 -15.72
CA PRO A 246 -21.97 11.31 -16.99
C PRO A 246 -20.61 11.99 -17.29
N LEU A 247 -20.47 13.25 -16.90
CA LEU A 247 -19.28 14.08 -17.13
C LEU A 247 -18.31 14.14 -15.94
N SER A 248 -18.37 13.16 -15.03
CA SER A 248 -17.61 13.18 -13.78
C SER A 248 -16.07 13.15 -13.96
N ALA A 249 -15.55 12.73 -15.12
CA ALA A 249 -14.10 12.74 -15.38
C ALA A 249 -13.47 14.13 -15.34
N ARG A 250 -14.22 15.21 -15.64
CA ARG A 250 -13.71 16.58 -15.58
C ARG A 250 -13.34 17.00 -14.16
N GLU A 251 -14.05 16.47 -13.17
CA GLU A 251 -13.83 16.73 -11.74
C GLU A 251 -13.13 15.55 -11.04
N LYS A 252 -12.37 14.76 -11.81
CA LYS A 252 -11.61 13.61 -11.31
C LYS A 252 -10.68 14.00 -10.16
N ASP A 253 -9.97 15.11 -10.28
CA ASP A 253 -8.96 15.52 -9.29
C ASP A 253 -9.63 15.79 -7.93
N PHE A 254 -10.79 16.45 -7.95
CA PHE A 254 -11.59 16.69 -6.74
C PHE A 254 -12.13 15.39 -6.15
N ILE A 255 -12.67 14.49 -6.97
CA ILE A 255 -13.16 13.18 -6.50
C ILE A 255 -12.00 12.37 -5.88
N MET A 256 -10.83 12.38 -6.50
CA MET A 256 -9.65 11.65 -6.04
C MET A 256 -9.08 12.21 -4.73
N GLU A 257 -9.26 13.50 -4.45
CA GLU A 257 -8.87 14.12 -3.18
C GLU A 257 -9.55 13.47 -1.95
N TRP A 258 -10.73 12.89 -2.17
CA TRP A 258 -11.56 12.25 -1.14
C TRP A 258 -11.64 10.72 -1.30
N ARG A 259 -10.79 10.15 -2.15
CA ARG A 259 -10.69 8.69 -2.35
C ARG A 259 -9.33 8.16 -1.97
N VAL A 260 -9.31 6.89 -1.57
CA VAL A 260 -8.11 6.13 -1.28
C VAL A 260 -7.99 5.04 -2.35
N LEU A 261 -6.82 4.94 -2.98
CA LEU A 261 -6.55 3.87 -3.94
C LEU A 261 -6.54 2.53 -3.22
N LEU A 262 -7.32 1.58 -3.73
CA LEU A 262 -7.26 0.21 -3.25
C LEU A 262 -5.99 -0.43 -3.80
N GLN A 263 -5.11 -0.87 -2.90
CA GLN A 263 -4.02 -1.76 -3.28
C GLN A 263 -4.61 -3.16 -3.44
N SER A 264 -4.93 -3.56 -4.67
CA SER A 264 -5.22 -4.96 -4.96
C SER A 264 -3.90 -5.72 -5.02
N GLU A 265 -3.53 -6.38 -3.93
CA GLU A 265 -2.52 -7.43 -3.99
C GLU A 265 -3.13 -8.59 -4.77
N GLU A 266 -2.76 -8.74 -6.04
CA GLU A 266 -3.09 -9.96 -6.76
C GLU A 266 -2.47 -11.13 -6.02
N LEU A 267 -3.30 -12.10 -5.61
CA LEU A 267 -2.88 -13.34 -4.96
C LEU A 267 -2.14 -14.27 -5.94
N GLN A 268 -1.25 -13.73 -6.77
CA GLN A 268 -0.35 -14.53 -7.59
C GLN A 268 0.55 -15.32 -6.64
N SER A 269 0.37 -16.63 -6.61
CA SER A 269 1.27 -17.50 -5.88
C SER A 269 2.66 -17.39 -6.49
N ALA A 270 3.65 -16.95 -5.70
CA ALA A 270 5.04 -16.88 -6.13
C ALA A 270 5.45 -18.23 -6.75
N VAL A 271 5.70 -18.21 -8.06
CA VAL A 271 6.16 -19.38 -8.81
C VAL A 271 7.62 -19.61 -8.41
N PRO A 272 7.98 -20.83 -7.96
CA PRO A 272 9.37 -21.11 -7.63
C PRO A 272 10.25 -21.00 -8.89
N GLU A 273 11.46 -20.49 -8.71
CA GLU A 273 12.44 -20.43 -9.79
C GLU A 273 12.79 -21.85 -10.26
N VAL A 274 12.97 -22.01 -11.57
CA VAL A 274 13.35 -23.28 -12.17
C VAL A 274 14.86 -23.35 -12.28
N GLU A 275 15.45 -24.30 -11.56
CA GLU A 275 16.86 -24.61 -11.64
C GLU A 275 17.09 -25.71 -12.68
N VAL A 276 18.23 -25.70 -13.35
CA VAL A 276 18.63 -26.76 -14.29
C VAL A 276 19.83 -27.47 -13.67
N GLU A 277 19.65 -28.75 -13.32
CA GLU A 277 20.76 -29.56 -12.80
C GLU A 277 21.75 -29.95 -13.91
N GLU A 278 22.94 -30.42 -13.52
CA GLU A 278 24.05 -30.81 -14.41
C GLU A 278 23.65 -31.87 -15.47
N GLY A 279 22.58 -32.63 -15.23
CA GLY A 279 22.00 -33.60 -16.17
C GLY A 279 20.97 -33.03 -17.16
N GLY A 280 20.80 -31.70 -17.22
CA GLY A 280 19.83 -31.02 -18.11
C GLY A 280 18.36 -31.16 -17.68
N ARG A 281 18.10 -31.67 -16.48
CA ARG A 281 16.74 -31.79 -15.92
C ARG A 281 16.36 -30.49 -15.23
N MET A 282 15.12 -30.04 -15.48
CA MET A 282 14.56 -28.87 -14.81
C MET A 282 14.03 -29.32 -13.46
N CYS A 283 14.40 -28.62 -12.39
CA CYS A 283 13.93 -28.88 -11.05
C CYS A 283 13.34 -27.62 -10.41
N ALA A 284 12.35 -27.83 -9.55
CA ALA A 284 11.74 -26.77 -8.76
C ALA A 284 11.60 -27.25 -7.31
N THR A 285 12.05 -26.42 -6.37
CA THR A 285 12.01 -26.71 -4.94
C THR A 285 10.95 -25.88 -4.25
N ALA A 286 10.11 -26.49 -3.42
CA ALA A 286 9.14 -25.77 -2.61
C ALA A 286 8.94 -26.39 -1.23
N SER A 287 8.55 -25.55 -0.27
CA SER A 287 8.25 -25.98 1.10
C SER A 287 6.74 -26.06 1.36
N GLY A 288 6.37 -27.08 2.11
CA GLY A 288 5.02 -27.33 2.58
C GLY A 288 4.99 -27.52 4.10
N THR A 289 3.95 -27.00 4.75
CA THR A 289 3.79 -27.12 6.21
C THR A 289 2.36 -27.48 6.56
N ARG A 290 2.18 -28.41 7.51
CA ARG A 290 0.86 -28.76 8.05
C ARG A 290 0.98 -29.17 9.51
N LYS A 291 0.22 -28.51 10.38
CA LYS A 291 0.31 -28.68 11.84
C LYS A 291 1.74 -28.44 12.33
N SER A 292 2.45 -29.51 12.69
CA SER A 292 3.85 -29.52 13.12
C SER A 292 4.80 -30.17 12.11
N SER A 293 4.28 -30.68 10.99
CA SER A 293 5.07 -31.31 9.94
C SER A 293 5.54 -30.29 8.93
N ASN A 294 6.81 -30.39 8.55
CA ASN A 294 7.45 -29.60 7.51
C ASN A 294 7.96 -30.54 6.43
N ALA A 295 7.77 -30.16 5.16
CA ALA A 295 8.23 -30.93 4.02
C ALA A 295 8.95 -29.99 3.04
N ILE A 296 10.08 -30.42 2.53
CA ILE A 296 10.78 -29.82 1.40
C ILE A 296 10.60 -30.80 0.24
N VAL A 297 10.07 -30.30 -0.87
CA VAL A 297 9.77 -31.13 -2.05
C VAL A 297 10.52 -30.55 -3.23
N LYS A 298 11.33 -31.39 -3.86
CA LYS A 298 11.99 -31.13 -5.15
C LYS A 298 11.25 -31.92 -6.22
N VAL A 299 10.80 -31.24 -7.26
CA VAL A 299 10.13 -31.86 -8.41
C VAL A 299 11.02 -31.72 -9.63
N TYR A 300 11.17 -32.83 -10.36
CA TYR A 300 11.98 -32.94 -11.56
C TYR A 300 11.10 -33.15 -12.79
N MET A 301 11.41 -32.44 -13.88
CA MET A 301 10.79 -32.60 -15.19
C MET A 301 11.86 -32.58 -16.30
N PRO A 302 11.82 -33.53 -17.26
CA PRO A 302 10.93 -34.69 -17.35
C PRO A 302 11.27 -35.79 -16.33
N GLY A 303 10.27 -36.55 -15.90
CA GLY A 303 10.40 -37.66 -14.95
C GLY A 303 9.57 -38.88 -15.32
N SER A 304 9.77 -39.95 -14.57
CA SER A 304 9.15 -41.28 -14.74
C SER A 304 7.98 -41.58 -13.78
N GLY A 305 7.66 -40.65 -12.87
CA GLY A 305 6.65 -40.86 -11.83
C GLY A 305 7.21 -41.48 -10.55
N LYS A 306 8.53 -41.45 -10.33
CA LYS A 306 9.18 -41.93 -9.10
C LYS A 306 8.97 -40.94 -7.97
N PHE A 307 8.59 -41.47 -6.81
CA PHE A 307 8.34 -40.71 -5.60
C PHE A 307 9.25 -41.20 -4.50
N ASN A 308 10.26 -40.43 -4.15
CA ASN A 308 11.17 -40.72 -3.05
C ASN A 308 10.84 -39.83 -1.84
N ILE A 309 10.51 -40.44 -0.70
CA ILE A 309 10.13 -39.81 0.56
C ILE A 309 11.11 -40.32 1.64
N ASN A 310 12.04 -39.47 2.07
CA ASN A 310 13.11 -39.80 3.02
C ASN A 310 13.87 -41.09 2.65
N GLY A 311 14.19 -41.28 1.37
CA GLY A 311 14.90 -42.47 0.87
C GLY A 311 14.02 -43.72 0.68
N LYS A 312 12.70 -43.61 0.83
CA LYS A 312 11.74 -44.70 0.59
C LYS A 312 10.72 -44.29 -0.46
N ASP A 313 10.18 -45.26 -1.20
CA ASP A 313 9.12 -44.97 -2.17
C ASP A 313 7.79 -44.53 -1.50
N LEU A 314 6.70 -44.50 -2.27
CA LEU A 314 5.31 -44.36 -1.78
C LEU A 314 4.93 -45.35 -0.65
N THR A 315 5.71 -46.41 -0.45
CA THR A 315 5.59 -47.36 0.67
C THR A 315 5.86 -46.72 2.03
N TYR A 316 6.46 -45.54 2.09
CA TYR A 316 6.63 -44.75 3.32
C TYR A 316 5.30 -44.60 4.09
N PHE A 317 4.21 -44.35 3.37
CA PHE A 317 2.87 -44.36 3.95
C PHE A 317 2.24 -45.74 3.78
N SER A 318 1.88 -46.38 4.89
CA SER A 318 1.19 -47.69 4.87
C SER A 318 -0.27 -47.59 4.41
N GLN A 319 -0.97 -46.52 4.80
CA GLN A 319 -2.39 -46.31 4.47
C GLN A 319 -2.57 -45.60 3.12
N ASN A 320 -3.49 -46.11 2.31
CA ASN A 320 -3.79 -45.55 0.98
C ASN A 320 -4.30 -44.11 1.02
N LEU A 321 -5.06 -43.73 2.06
CA LEU A 321 -5.56 -42.36 2.24
C LEU A 321 -4.46 -41.28 2.17
N TYR A 322 -3.29 -41.59 2.72
CA TYR A 322 -2.14 -40.67 2.68
C TYR A 322 -1.54 -40.59 1.29
N ARG A 323 -1.48 -41.72 0.57
CA ARG A 323 -0.98 -41.77 -0.82
C ARG A 323 -1.90 -41.00 -1.76
N GLU A 324 -3.22 -41.14 -1.63
CA GLU A 324 -4.21 -40.37 -2.39
C GLU A 324 -4.02 -38.85 -2.20
N THR A 325 -3.72 -38.43 -0.97
CA THR A 325 -3.47 -37.02 -0.64
C THR A 325 -2.25 -36.47 -1.39
N LEU A 326 -1.21 -37.29 -1.61
CA LEU A 326 -0.01 -36.92 -2.36
C LEU A 326 -0.26 -36.85 -3.87
N LEU A 327 -1.06 -37.77 -4.40
CA LEU A 327 -1.34 -37.89 -5.83
C LEU A 327 -2.30 -36.79 -6.33
N LEU A 328 -3.18 -36.28 -5.47
CA LEU A 328 -4.17 -35.27 -5.83
C LEU A 328 -3.61 -34.08 -6.65
N PRO A 329 -2.51 -33.41 -6.25
CA PRO A 329 -1.92 -32.33 -7.06
C PRO A 329 -1.46 -32.75 -8.47
N LEU A 330 -0.95 -33.98 -8.64
CA LEU A 330 -0.52 -34.51 -9.94
C LEU A 330 -1.72 -34.79 -10.85
N VAL A 331 -2.82 -35.26 -10.26
CA VAL A 331 -4.07 -35.53 -10.99
C VAL A 331 -4.69 -34.22 -11.47
N VAL A 332 -4.77 -33.20 -10.60
CA VAL A 332 -5.34 -31.89 -10.94
C VAL A 332 -4.49 -31.16 -12.00
N SER A 333 -3.17 -31.31 -11.95
CA SER A 333 -2.26 -30.69 -12.94
C SER A 333 -2.12 -31.49 -14.24
N GLY A 334 -2.61 -32.73 -14.32
CA GLY A 334 -2.41 -33.58 -15.50
C GLY A 334 -0.96 -34.04 -15.72
N LEU A 335 -0.15 -34.01 -14.65
CA LEU A 335 1.28 -34.36 -14.65
C LEU A 335 1.57 -35.72 -14.00
N LEU A 336 0.54 -36.54 -13.77
CA LEU A 336 0.71 -37.89 -13.25
C LEU A 336 1.62 -38.71 -14.18
N GLY A 337 2.69 -39.27 -13.62
CA GLY A 337 3.67 -40.09 -14.35
C GLY A 337 4.67 -39.31 -15.23
N LYS A 338 4.63 -37.98 -15.23
CA LYS A 338 5.54 -37.12 -16.02
C LYS A 338 6.63 -36.44 -15.20
N VAL A 339 6.53 -36.49 -13.88
CA VAL A 339 7.43 -35.84 -12.93
C VAL A 339 7.97 -36.84 -11.93
N ASP A 340 9.21 -36.66 -11.52
CA ASP A 340 9.78 -37.35 -10.38
C ASP A 340 9.79 -36.38 -9.19
N ALA A 341 9.53 -36.88 -7.98
CA ALA A 341 9.52 -36.06 -6.78
C ALA A 341 10.44 -36.66 -5.72
N GLU A 342 11.32 -35.82 -5.19
CA GLU A 342 12.14 -36.10 -4.01
C GLU A 342 11.64 -35.25 -2.85
N VAL A 343 11.41 -35.90 -1.72
CA VAL A 343 10.71 -35.32 -0.58
C VAL A 343 11.47 -35.61 0.69
N ASP A 344 11.87 -34.54 1.36
CA ASP A 344 12.37 -34.57 2.73
C ASP A 344 11.26 -34.08 3.66
N VAL A 345 10.79 -34.95 4.53
CA VAL A 345 9.71 -34.66 5.49
C VAL A 345 10.14 -34.94 6.92
N GLU A 346 9.91 -33.96 7.78
CA GLU A 346 10.26 -34.03 9.19
C GLU A 346 9.07 -33.63 10.08
N LEU A 347 9.10 -34.15 11.31
CA LEU A 347 8.17 -33.82 12.40
C LEU A 347 6.68 -34.20 12.16
N GLY A 348 5.92 -34.19 13.25
CA GLY A 348 4.49 -34.48 13.27
C GLY A 348 4.14 -35.96 13.05
N GLY A 349 2.94 -36.22 12.52
CA GLY A 349 2.42 -37.57 12.30
C GLY A 349 2.05 -37.81 10.82
N PRO A 350 1.70 -39.04 10.43
CA PRO A 350 1.60 -39.43 9.02
C PRO A 350 0.59 -38.60 8.23
N THR A 351 -0.57 -38.29 8.82
CA THR A 351 -1.56 -37.40 8.19
C THR A 351 -1.02 -35.98 8.02
N GLY A 352 -0.28 -35.47 9.01
CA GLY A 352 0.37 -34.16 8.96
C GLY A 352 1.39 -34.09 7.84
N GLN A 353 2.28 -35.08 7.79
CA GLN A 353 3.32 -35.24 6.78
C GLN A 353 2.72 -35.31 5.37
N ALA A 354 1.76 -36.20 5.12
CA ALA A 354 1.13 -36.32 3.80
C ALA A 354 0.53 -34.99 3.31
N GLY A 355 -0.11 -34.22 4.20
CA GLY A 355 -0.66 -32.92 3.83
C GLY A 355 0.39 -31.81 3.68
N ALA A 356 1.51 -31.89 4.40
CA ALA A 356 2.64 -30.99 4.20
C ALA A 356 3.30 -31.22 2.84
N ILE A 357 3.55 -32.49 2.49
CA ILE A 357 4.10 -32.88 1.18
C ILE A 357 3.15 -32.47 0.06
N ARG A 358 1.84 -32.69 0.21
CA ARG A 358 0.84 -32.22 -0.77
C ARG A 358 0.98 -30.72 -1.08
N LEU A 359 1.12 -29.89 -0.06
CA LEU A 359 1.28 -28.44 -0.25
C LEU A 359 2.62 -28.08 -0.90
N GLY A 360 3.72 -28.72 -0.45
CA GLY A 360 5.04 -28.51 -1.04
C GLY A 360 5.06 -28.91 -2.52
N LEU A 361 4.54 -30.10 -2.83
CA LEU A 361 4.43 -30.61 -4.20
C LEU A 361 3.55 -29.71 -5.07
N SER A 362 2.39 -29.28 -4.56
CA SER A 362 1.50 -28.36 -5.31
C SER A 362 2.19 -27.05 -5.67
N ARG A 363 3.05 -26.52 -4.79
CA ARG A 363 3.81 -25.29 -5.02
C ARG A 363 4.96 -25.50 -6.01
N ALA A 364 5.69 -26.61 -5.89
CA ALA A 364 6.76 -26.97 -6.82
C ALA A 364 6.23 -27.17 -8.24
N LEU A 365 5.04 -27.77 -8.39
CA LEU A 365 4.41 -27.97 -9.70
C LEU A 365 4.06 -26.66 -10.43
N LEU A 366 3.87 -25.54 -9.72
CA LEU A 366 3.53 -24.26 -10.35
C LEU A 366 4.59 -23.78 -11.36
N ALA A 367 5.84 -24.20 -11.18
CA ALA A 367 6.92 -23.90 -12.11
C ALA A 367 6.75 -24.52 -13.50
N PHE A 368 6.01 -25.62 -13.61
CA PHE A 368 5.93 -26.43 -14.82
C PHE A 368 4.54 -26.40 -15.49
N VAL A 369 3.69 -25.48 -15.06
CA VAL A 369 2.25 -25.49 -15.35
C VAL A 369 1.79 -24.11 -15.82
N GLU A 370 0.88 -24.10 -16.80
CA GLU A 370 0.25 -22.90 -17.36
C GLU A 370 -0.66 -22.18 -16.34
N GLU A 371 -0.85 -20.88 -16.52
CA GLU A 371 -1.59 -20.02 -15.57
C GLU A 371 -3.02 -20.50 -15.28
N ASP A 372 -3.74 -20.99 -16.29
CA ASP A 372 -5.11 -21.54 -16.15
C ASP A 372 -5.17 -22.71 -15.15
N VAL A 373 -4.15 -23.55 -15.15
CA VAL A 373 -4.09 -24.71 -14.26
C VAL A 373 -3.62 -24.28 -12.87
N LYS A 374 -2.77 -23.25 -12.75
CA LYS A 374 -2.46 -22.64 -11.44
C LYS A 374 -3.71 -22.11 -10.76
N GLU A 375 -4.58 -21.43 -11.51
CA GLU A 375 -5.86 -20.95 -10.99
C GLU A 375 -6.79 -22.10 -10.57
N LYS A 376 -6.85 -23.20 -11.35
CA LYS A 376 -7.57 -24.42 -10.93
C LYS A 376 -6.99 -25.02 -9.63
N MET A 377 -5.67 -25.06 -9.48
CA MET A 377 -5.00 -25.52 -8.25
C MET A 377 -5.29 -24.60 -7.06
N ARG A 378 -5.41 -23.29 -7.28
CA ARG A 378 -5.82 -22.30 -6.28
C ARG A 378 -7.26 -22.55 -5.83
N LEU A 379 -8.20 -22.64 -6.78
CA LEU A 379 -9.63 -22.86 -6.53
C LEU A 379 -9.91 -24.20 -5.83
N THR A 380 -9.17 -25.25 -6.16
CA THR A 380 -9.25 -26.55 -5.48
C THR A 380 -8.59 -26.57 -4.08
N GLY A 381 -7.94 -25.48 -3.67
CA GLY A 381 -7.37 -25.33 -2.33
C GLY A 381 -6.05 -26.07 -2.12
N LEU A 382 -5.33 -26.42 -3.20
CA LEU A 382 -4.04 -27.10 -3.13
C LEU A 382 -2.89 -26.17 -2.71
N LEU A 383 -2.98 -24.89 -3.08
CA LEU A 383 -1.97 -23.87 -2.78
C LEU A 383 -2.15 -23.20 -1.41
N THR A 384 -3.33 -23.38 -0.80
CA THR A 384 -3.69 -22.77 0.48
C THR A 384 -3.13 -23.58 1.65
N LYS A 385 -2.34 -22.93 2.51
CA LYS A 385 -1.87 -23.53 3.75
C LYS A 385 -3.03 -23.72 4.72
N ASP A 386 -3.19 -24.92 5.28
CA ASP A 386 -4.20 -25.20 6.31
C ASP A 386 -3.80 -24.54 7.64
N PRO A 387 -4.52 -23.50 8.12
CA PRO A 387 -4.16 -22.77 9.34
C PRO A 387 -4.53 -23.53 10.61
N ARG A 388 -5.28 -24.64 10.51
CA ARG A 388 -5.79 -25.37 11.68
C ARG A 388 -4.65 -26.03 12.45
N LYS A 389 -4.45 -25.58 13.70
CA LYS A 389 -3.49 -26.15 14.66
C LYS A 389 -4.21 -26.59 15.94
N ARG A 390 -3.55 -27.44 16.73
CA ARG A 390 -4.08 -27.85 18.04
C ARG A 390 -4.12 -26.62 18.95
N GLU A 391 -5.31 -26.23 19.38
CA GLU A 391 -5.46 -25.17 20.36
C GLU A 391 -4.89 -25.57 21.73
N ARG A 392 -4.30 -24.60 22.44
CA ARG A 392 -3.80 -24.82 23.80
C ARG A 392 -4.95 -25.10 24.78
N LYS A 393 -4.66 -25.91 25.80
CA LYS A 393 -5.54 -26.06 26.97
C LYS A 393 -5.62 -24.73 27.73
N LYS A 394 -6.80 -24.39 28.24
CA LYS A 394 -6.99 -23.21 29.10
C LYS A 394 -6.98 -23.65 30.58
N PRO A 395 -6.34 -22.89 31.50
CA PRO A 395 -6.46 -23.17 32.93
C PRO A 395 -7.93 -23.11 33.36
N GLY A 396 -8.31 -23.94 34.34
CA GLY A 396 -9.72 -24.08 34.77
C GLY A 396 -10.63 -24.84 33.79
N GLN A 397 -10.08 -25.47 32.75
CA GLN A 397 -10.84 -26.30 31.79
C GLN A 397 -10.19 -27.68 31.63
N GLN A 398 -10.99 -28.70 31.33
CA GLN A 398 -10.49 -30.06 31.13
C GLN A 398 -9.63 -30.16 29.84
N GLY A 399 -10.05 -29.47 28.77
CA GLY A 399 -9.34 -29.43 27.50
C GLY A 399 -9.24 -28.02 26.93
N ALA A 400 -8.99 -27.92 25.62
CA ALA A 400 -9.00 -26.62 24.92
C ALA A 400 -10.40 -26.01 24.90
N ARG A 401 -11.45 -26.80 24.72
CA ARG A 401 -12.85 -26.32 24.70
C ARG A 401 -13.75 -27.03 25.72
N ARG A 402 -13.42 -28.29 26.05
CA ARG A 402 -14.15 -29.09 27.05
C ARG A 402 -13.96 -28.51 28.45
N LYS A 403 -15.08 -28.18 29.09
CA LYS A 403 -15.15 -27.74 30.49
C LYS A 403 -15.21 -28.95 31.42
N PHE A 404 -14.90 -28.74 32.69
CA PHE A 404 -15.22 -29.73 33.71
C PHE A 404 -16.75 -29.86 33.86
N THR A 405 -17.20 -30.99 34.38
CA THR A 405 -18.60 -31.18 34.70
C THR A 405 -19.03 -30.14 35.73
N TRP A 406 -19.99 -29.29 35.36
CA TRP A 406 -20.57 -28.31 36.27
C TRP A 406 -21.55 -29.01 37.22
N LYS A 407 -21.33 -28.88 38.53
CA LYS A 407 -22.27 -29.34 39.56
C LYS A 407 -23.05 -28.14 40.05
N LYS A 408 -24.39 -28.21 39.98
CA LYS A 408 -25.29 -27.11 40.35
C LYS A 408 -25.53 -26.99 41.86
N ARG A 409 -25.42 -28.09 42.59
CA ARG A 409 -25.80 -28.23 44.00
C ARG A 409 -24.61 -28.64 44.83
#